data_AF-A0A2J7QDK3-F1
#
_entry.id   AF-A0A2J7QDK3-F1
#
_cell.length_a   1.000
_cell.length_b   1.000
_cell.length_c   1.000
_cell.angle_alpha   90.00
_cell.angle_beta   90.00
_cell.angle_gamma   90.00
#
_symmetry.space_group_name_H-M   'P 1'
#
loop_
_entity.id
_entity.type
_entity.pdbx_description
1 polymer ?
#
loop_
_entity_poly.entity_id
_entity_poly.type
_entity_poly.pdbx_seq_one_letter_code
_entity_poly.pdbx_strand_id
1 'polypeptide(L)'
;MQVLNVANLNGIQLRTGCFCNPGACQRHLKLSDDDLRSHFQAGHVCGDERDLVNGQPTGSVRVSFGYMTTKSDVDKLINMLTSYFVQGPPVRKLPEWWPDFKQAYIQKYQSVLQKCDGLLNVDRVKTPAIVDGRPKLQINGDADDSNCISNYLQLNTMPHETVDGSSITVTDIYVYPVKSCGGMRTDSWVTGSKGLLYDREWMVVTPAGVGLTQKRDPKLCLIQPSIDLNSGLLILRFPEMPPISVPLDVTKNHNDSRVETSLCQSKVCGDRVQGWDCGDDVASWLSDALGRQGLRLIQQSVCDSRVSKGKNKLTAQDSNAEPVLSLSNEAQFLLVNRSSVEWLSNQLDKDQCDCNKETLLERFRSNLVIQGLKPFEENEWAHFQIGEVKFQSEGSCTRCQIVCIDQTTGEKTREPLRTLAAIFHGKTRFGVYLSQVSKGNMNISIGDKVNIL
;
A
#
# COMPACT_ATOMS: atom_id res chain seq x y z
N MET A 1 -9.31 -2.31 3.63
CA MET A 1 -8.63 -2.60 2.34
C MET A 1 -7.64 -3.77 2.33
N GLN A 2 -7.20 -4.33 3.46
CA GLN A 2 -6.12 -5.34 3.48
C GLN A 2 -6.48 -6.62 2.70
N VAL A 3 -7.70 -7.15 2.91
CA VAL A 3 -8.18 -8.35 2.19
C VAL A 3 -8.28 -8.10 0.68
N LEU A 4 -8.70 -6.91 0.25
CA LEU A 4 -8.79 -6.55 -1.17
C LEU A 4 -7.40 -6.54 -1.84
N ASN A 5 -6.40 -5.95 -1.16
CA ASN A 5 -5.04 -5.91 -1.67
C ASN A 5 -4.47 -7.32 -1.85
N VAL A 6 -4.60 -8.17 -0.82
CA VAL A 6 -4.14 -9.57 -0.86
C VAL A 6 -4.90 -10.38 -1.91
N ALA A 7 -6.21 -10.17 -2.07
CA ALA A 7 -6.99 -10.84 -3.11
C ALA A 7 -6.50 -10.48 -4.51
N ASN A 8 -6.29 -9.19 -4.79
CA ASN A 8 -5.77 -8.76 -6.09
C ASN A 8 -4.38 -9.33 -6.38
N LEU A 9 -3.50 -9.48 -5.37
CA LEU A 9 -2.19 -10.14 -5.51
C LEU A 9 -2.29 -11.62 -5.92
N ASN A 10 -3.42 -12.26 -5.66
CA ASN A 10 -3.70 -13.65 -6.03
C ASN A 10 -4.63 -13.73 -7.26
N GLY A 11 -4.80 -12.63 -8.00
CA GLY A 11 -5.65 -12.57 -9.19
C GLY A 11 -7.14 -12.67 -8.89
N ILE A 12 -7.55 -12.43 -7.65
CA ILE A 12 -8.95 -12.51 -7.21
C ILE A 12 -9.51 -11.09 -7.15
N GLN A 13 -10.48 -10.79 -8.00
CA GLN A 13 -11.19 -9.52 -7.95
C GLN A 13 -12.31 -9.59 -6.90
N LEU A 14 -12.14 -8.91 -5.79
CA LEU A 14 -13.19 -8.77 -4.78
C LEU A 14 -13.95 -7.45 -4.98
N ARG A 15 -15.29 -7.53 -4.93
CA ARG A 15 -16.10 -6.37 -4.57
C ARG A 15 -16.19 -6.31 -3.05
N THR A 16 -15.45 -5.40 -2.45
CA THR A 16 -15.54 -5.12 -1.02
C THR A 16 -16.48 -3.95 -0.76
N GLY A 17 -17.28 -4.08 0.28
CA GLY A 17 -18.10 -3.04 0.88
C GLY A 17 -18.54 -3.54 2.25
N CYS A 18 -18.74 -2.66 3.23
CA CYS A 18 -19.41 -3.08 4.45
C CYS A 18 -20.88 -3.40 4.12
N PHE A 19 -21.48 -4.29 4.88
CA PHE A 19 -22.94 -4.44 4.84
C PHE A 19 -23.55 -3.07 5.18
N CYS A 20 -24.49 -2.58 4.37
CA CYS A 20 -25.39 -1.49 4.74
C CYS A 20 -26.31 -1.87 5.92
N ASN A 21 -26.08 -3.02 6.55
CA ASN A 21 -26.81 -3.59 7.67
C ASN A 21 -25.85 -3.82 8.86
N PRO A 22 -25.60 -2.80 9.69
CA PRO A 22 -24.70 -2.90 10.85
C PRO A 22 -25.15 -3.97 11.85
N GLY A 23 -26.45 -4.29 11.93
CA GLY A 23 -26.96 -5.34 12.83
C GLY A 23 -26.47 -6.75 12.47
N ALA A 24 -26.17 -7.03 11.19
CA ALA A 24 -25.58 -8.31 10.79
C ALA A 24 -24.13 -8.43 11.26
N CYS A 25 -23.34 -7.36 11.11
CA CYS A 25 -21.96 -7.29 11.61
C CYS A 25 -21.93 -7.40 13.14
N GLN A 26 -22.81 -6.66 13.82
CA GLN A 26 -22.96 -6.70 15.28
C GLN A 26 -23.21 -8.13 15.78
N ARG A 27 -24.16 -8.83 15.18
CA ARG A 27 -24.48 -10.22 15.54
C ARG A 27 -23.30 -11.16 15.30
N HIS A 28 -22.65 -11.08 14.13
CA HIS A 28 -21.64 -12.06 13.73
C HIS A 28 -20.30 -11.85 14.44
N LEU A 29 -19.91 -10.59 14.63
CA LEU A 29 -18.67 -10.19 15.31
C LEU A 29 -18.85 -10.05 16.82
N LYS A 30 -20.09 -10.23 17.31
CA LYS A 30 -20.49 -10.07 18.73
C LYS A 30 -20.13 -8.69 19.29
N LEU A 31 -20.33 -7.64 18.49
CA LEU A 31 -20.11 -6.26 18.91
C LEU A 31 -21.24 -5.83 19.86
N SER A 32 -20.91 -5.08 20.90
CA SER A 32 -21.90 -4.43 21.76
C SER A 32 -22.45 -3.16 21.09
N ASP A 33 -23.54 -2.61 21.64
CA ASP A 33 -24.03 -1.30 21.21
C ASP A 33 -23.02 -0.18 21.49
N ASP A 34 -22.22 -0.33 22.55
CA ASP A 34 -21.15 0.62 22.90
C ASP A 34 -20.00 0.56 21.90
N ASP A 35 -19.64 -0.63 21.42
CA ASP A 35 -18.65 -0.80 20.35
C ASP A 35 -19.11 -0.13 19.05
N LEU A 36 -20.39 -0.30 18.68
CA LEU A 36 -20.96 0.37 17.51
C LEU A 36 -20.93 1.90 17.63
N ARG A 37 -21.28 2.43 18.81
CA ARG A 37 -21.20 3.88 19.08
C ARG A 37 -19.75 4.36 19.05
N SER A 38 -18.81 3.60 19.61
CA SER A 38 -17.38 3.89 19.57
C SER A 38 -16.86 3.90 18.13
N HIS A 39 -17.26 2.92 17.30
CA HIS A 39 -16.91 2.87 15.88
C HIS A 39 -17.43 4.11 15.15
N PHE A 40 -18.70 4.49 15.39
CA PHE A 40 -19.29 5.69 14.79
C PHE A 40 -18.59 6.97 15.24
N GLN A 41 -18.29 7.11 16.54
CA GLN A 41 -17.57 8.25 17.10
C GLN A 41 -16.12 8.35 16.58
N ALA A 42 -15.48 7.22 16.36
CA ALA A 42 -14.18 7.16 15.69
C ALA A 42 -14.28 7.63 14.23
N GLY A 43 -15.49 7.76 13.66
CA GLY A 43 -15.75 8.17 12.29
C GLY A 43 -15.72 7.00 11.31
N HIS A 44 -16.09 5.80 11.76
CA HIS A 44 -16.25 4.64 10.88
C HIS A 44 -17.52 4.78 10.03
N VAL A 45 -17.37 4.61 8.72
CA VAL A 45 -18.49 4.62 7.75
C VAL A 45 -18.35 3.48 6.76
N CYS A 46 -19.48 3.10 6.14
CA CYS A 46 -19.48 2.02 5.14
C CYS A 46 -18.55 2.38 3.96
N GLY A 47 -17.57 1.50 3.69
CA GLY A 47 -16.63 1.68 2.58
C GLY A 47 -15.40 2.53 2.91
N ASP A 48 -15.18 2.87 4.17
CA ASP A 48 -13.93 3.49 4.61
C ASP A 48 -12.75 2.49 4.63
N GLU A 49 -11.57 2.98 5.01
CA GLU A 49 -10.34 2.19 5.04
C GLU A 49 -10.07 1.50 6.40
N ARG A 50 -11.01 1.58 7.35
CA ARG A 50 -10.81 1.10 8.72
C ARG A 50 -11.34 -0.33 8.90
N ASP A 51 -10.48 -1.30 8.56
CA ASP A 51 -10.79 -2.72 8.71
C ASP A 51 -10.87 -3.18 10.18
N LEU A 52 -10.18 -2.48 11.09
CA LEU A 52 -10.11 -2.76 12.52
C LEU A 52 -10.31 -1.48 13.35
N VAL A 53 -11.10 -1.54 14.41
CA VAL A 53 -11.19 -0.52 15.46
C VAL A 53 -10.88 -1.20 16.79
N ASN A 54 -9.90 -0.67 17.53
CA ASN A 54 -9.41 -1.27 18.79
C ASN A 54 -9.03 -2.77 18.66
N GLY A 55 -8.52 -3.17 17.49
CA GLY A 55 -8.17 -4.57 17.21
C GLY A 55 -9.35 -5.48 16.86
N GLN A 56 -10.59 -4.99 16.94
CA GLN A 56 -11.77 -5.72 16.51
C GLN A 56 -12.10 -5.45 15.04
N PRO A 57 -12.47 -6.47 14.24
CA PRO A 57 -12.97 -6.28 12.90
C PRO A 57 -14.25 -5.46 12.91
N THR A 58 -14.37 -4.54 11.95
CA THR A 58 -15.53 -3.66 11.80
C THR A 58 -16.58 -4.21 10.83
N GLY A 59 -16.24 -5.26 10.08
CA GLY A 59 -17.10 -5.83 9.06
C GLY A 59 -16.75 -7.25 8.65
N SER A 60 -17.46 -7.76 7.64
CA SER A 60 -17.21 -9.07 7.05
C SER A 60 -17.11 -8.97 5.54
N VAL A 61 -16.27 -9.82 4.94
CA VAL A 61 -16.14 -9.93 3.48
C VAL A 61 -17.03 -11.06 3.00
N ARG A 62 -18.04 -10.72 2.20
CA ARG A 62 -18.88 -11.71 1.53
C ARG A 62 -18.31 -12.04 0.16
N VAL A 63 -18.04 -13.32 -0.09
CA VAL A 63 -17.73 -13.83 -1.43
C VAL A 63 -18.95 -14.55 -1.97
N SER A 64 -19.35 -14.22 -3.20
CA SER A 64 -20.42 -14.91 -3.92
C SER A 64 -19.83 -15.55 -5.16
N PHE A 65 -20.10 -16.84 -5.38
CA PHE A 65 -19.68 -17.54 -6.59
C PHE A 65 -20.78 -17.44 -7.65
N GLY A 66 -20.36 -17.20 -8.89
CA GLY A 66 -21.24 -17.10 -10.05
C GLY A 66 -21.27 -18.41 -10.83
N TYR A 67 -22.14 -18.47 -11.84
CA TYR A 67 -22.25 -19.65 -12.71
C TYR A 67 -20.93 -20.07 -13.36
N MET A 68 -20.07 -19.10 -13.73
CA MET A 68 -18.79 -19.36 -14.38
C MET A 68 -17.65 -19.69 -13.39
N THR A 69 -17.92 -19.69 -12.08
CA THR A 69 -16.89 -20.03 -11.09
C THR A 69 -16.52 -21.51 -11.19
N THR A 70 -15.24 -21.78 -11.35
CA THR A 70 -14.69 -23.14 -11.35
C THR A 70 -14.22 -23.55 -9.96
N LYS A 71 -14.02 -24.86 -9.74
CA LYS A 71 -13.39 -25.35 -8.51
C LYS A 71 -12.01 -24.72 -8.27
N SER A 72 -11.22 -24.53 -9.33
CA SER A 72 -9.90 -23.88 -9.26
C SER A 72 -9.99 -22.45 -8.70
N ASP A 73 -11.04 -21.70 -9.05
CA ASP A 73 -11.26 -20.36 -8.52
C ASP A 73 -11.59 -20.39 -7.01
N VAL A 74 -12.36 -21.38 -6.56
CA VAL A 74 -12.65 -21.61 -5.14
C VAL A 74 -11.39 -22.01 -4.38
N ASP A 75 -10.59 -22.93 -4.93
CA ASP A 75 -9.34 -23.39 -4.33
C ASP A 75 -8.33 -22.22 -4.22
N LYS A 76 -8.22 -21.36 -5.24
CA LYS A 76 -7.41 -20.13 -5.18
C LYS A 76 -7.83 -19.20 -4.04
N LEU A 77 -9.14 -19.01 -3.85
CA LEU A 77 -9.66 -18.20 -2.75
C LEU A 77 -9.33 -18.81 -1.39
N ILE A 78 -9.56 -20.11 -1.23
CA ILE A 78 -9.27 -20.82 0.03
C ILE A 78 -7.77 -20.74 0.33
N ASN A 79 -6.91 -21.03 -0.65
CA ASN A 79 -5.46 -20.95 -0.49
C ASN A 79 -5.02 -19.56 -0.06
N MET A 80 -5.55 -18.50 -0.69
CA MET A 80 -5.30 -17.13 -0.28
C MET A 80 -5.71 -16.90 1.18
N LEU A 81 -6.93 -17.28 1.58
CA LEU A 81 -7.38 -17.12 2.96
C LEU A 81 -6.48 -17.86 3.96
N THR A 82 -6.13 -19.12 3.67
CA THR A 82 -5.30 -19.94 4.55
C THR A 82 -3.86 -19.46 4.64
N SER A 83 -3.28 -18.96 3.54
CA SER A 83 -1.89 -18.52 3.52
C SER A 83 -1.66 -17.18 4.21
N TYR A 84 -2.64 -16.26 4.19
CA TYR A 84 -2.45 -14.89 4.71
C TYR A 84 -3.24 -14.57 5.98
N PHE A 85 -4.36 -15.26 6.27
CA PHE A 85 -5.31 -14.82 7.29
C PHE A 85 -5.68 -15.87 8.35
N VAL A 86 -5.41 -17.16 8.14
CA VAL A 86 -5.78 -18.21 9.11
C VAL A 86 -4.58 -18.58 9.98
N GLN A 87 -4.73 -18.42 11.30
CA GLN A 87 -3.79 -18.93 12.30
C GLN A 87 -4.48 -20.04 13.10
N GLY A 88 -3.90 -21.25 13.09
CA GLY A 88 -4.42 -22.40 13.84
C GLY A 88 -5.27 -23.39 13.03
N PRO A 89 -5.66 -24.53 13.65
CA PRO A 89 -6.38 -25.60 12.96
C PRO A 89 -7.81 -25.17 12.58
N PRO A 90 -8.36 -25.69 11.46
CA PRO A 90 -9.68 -25.29 10.97
C PRO A 90 -10.79 -25.63 11.97
N VAL A 91 -11.55 -24.62 12.40
CA VAL A 91 -12.72 -24.79 13.27
C VAL A 91 -13.91 -25.23 12.41
N ARG A 92 -14.28 -26.51 12.46
CA ARG A 92 -15.52 -27.01 11.82
C ARG A 92 -16.71 -26.75 12.73
N LYS A 93 -17.49 -25.70 12.44
CA LYS A 93 -18.84 -25.51 12.99
C LYS A 93 -19.86 -25.80 11.90
N LEU A 94 -20.38 -27.03 11.87
CA LEU A 94 -21.56 -27.34 11.08
C LEU A 94 -22.80 -27.00 11.92
N PRO A 95 -23.81 -26.32 11.35
CA PRO A 95 -25.10 -26.17 12.02
C PRO A 95 -25.67 -27.54 12.38
N GLU A 96 -26.37 -27.64 13.51
CA GLU A 96 -26.94 -28.91 13.99
C GLU A 96 -27.87 -29.56 12.95
N TRP A 97 -28.56 -28.75 12.14
CA TRP A 97 -29.46 -29.19 11.06
C TRP A 97 -28.75 -29.64 9.77
N TRP A 98 -27.43 -29.43 9.65
CA TRP A 98 -26.69 -29.70 8.42
C TRP A 98 -26.71 -31.18 7.96
N PRO A 99 -26.58 -32.18 8.85
CA PRO A 99 -26.62 -33.58 8.45
C PRO A 99 -27.94 -33.95 7.77
N ASP A 100 -29.06 -33.52 8.36
CA ASP A 100 -30.41 -33.79 7.84
C ASP A 100 -30.64 -33.09 6.51
N PHE A 101 -30.23 -31.82 6.41
CA PHE A 101 -30.30 -31.07 5.16
C PHE A 101 -29.46 -31.72 4.05
N LYS A 102 -28.23 -32.15 4.35
CA LYS A 102 -27.35 -32.82 3.39
C LYS A 102 -28.01 -34.09 2.87
N GLN A 103 -28.61 -34.89 3.75
CA GLN A 103 -29.25 -36.15 3.39
C GLN A 103 -30.51 -35.92 2.53
N ALA A 104 -31.35 -34.96 2.91
CA ALA A 104 -32.51 -34.56 2.12
C ALA A 104 -32.12 -33.98 0.74
N TYR A 105 -31.04 -33.22 0.67
CA TYR A 105 -30.53 -32.65 -0.57
C TYR A 105 -29.99 -33.74 -1.52
N ILE A 106 -29.22 -34.69 -1.01
CA ILE A 106 -28.73 -35.84 -1.79
C ILE A 106 -29.90 -36.64 -2.36
N GLN A 107 -30.92 -36.93 -1.54
CA GLN A 107 -32.11 -37.65 -1.99
C GLN A 107 -32.91 -36.88 -3.06
N LYS A 108 -33.04 -35.56 -2.90
CA LYS A 108 -33.77 -34.70 -3.84
C LYS A 108 -33.14 -34.66 -5.24
N TYR A 109 -31.81 -34.74 -5.33
CA TYR A 109 -31.08 -34.62 -6.59
C TYR A 109 -30.45 -35.95 -7.07
N GLN A 110 -30.73 -37.06 -6.39
CA GLN A 110 -30.25 -38.41 -6.73
C GLN A 110 -30.63 -38.86 -8.15
N SER A 111 -31.79 -38.44 -8.67
CA SER A 111 -32.22 -38.75 -10.05
C SER A 111 -31.55 -37.89 -11.12
N VAL A 112 -31.07 -36.69 -10.77
CA VAL A 112 -30.34 -35.78 -11.68
C VAL A 112 -28.86 -36.17 -11.76
N LEU A 113 -28.31 -36.70 -10.66
CA LEU A 113 -26.94 -37.22 -10.56
C LEU A 113 -26.64 -38.35 -11.56
N GLN A 114 -27.63 -39.17 -11.93
CA GLN A 114 -27.46 -40.23 -12.93
C GLN A 114 -27.42 -39.75 -14.39
N LYS A 115 -27.86 -38.51 -14.69
CA LYS A 115 -27.91 -37.97 -16.07
C LYS A 115 -26.88 -36.87 -16.36
N CYS A 116 -26.27 -36.27 -15.33
CA CYS A 116 -25.34 -35.17 -15.50
C CYS A 116 -23.91 -35.61 -15.15
N ASP A 117 -23.19 -36.12 -16.16
CA ASP A 117 -21.84 -36.64 -16.03
C ASP A 117 -20.76 -35.53 -15.90
N GLY A 118 -21.00 -34.46 -15.12
CA GLY A 118 -19.96 -33.43 -15.03
C GLY A 118 -20.08 -32.26 -14.05
N LEU A 119 -21.26 -31.86 -13.57
CA LEU A 119 -21.36 -30.54 -12.89
C LEU A 119 -21.82 -30.55 -11.44
N LEU A 120 -22.50 -31.59 -10.95
CA LEU A 120 -23.00 -31.64 -9.57
C LEU A 120 -22.87 -33.02 -8.94
N ASN A 121 -21.81 -33.78 -9.26
CA ASN A 121 -21.60 -35.08 -8.65
C ASN A 121 -21.14 -34.94 -7.19
N VAL A 122 -22.09 -34.93 -6.25
CA VAL A 122 -21.88 -34.80 -4.80
C VAL A 122 -21.00 -35.94 -4.26
N ASP A 123 -20.94 -37.08 -4.97
CA ASP A 123 -20.10 -38.24 -4.61
C ASP A 123 -18.60 -38.04 -4.89
N ARG A 124 -18.20 -36.96 -5.59
CA ARG A 124 -16.78 -36.56 -5.68
C ARG A 124 -16.29 -35.81 -4.44
N VAL A 125 -17.15 -35.49 -3.48
CA VAL A 125 -16.70 -35.10 -2.14
C VAL A 125 -16.35 -36.35 -1.34
N LYS A 126 -15.39 -37.14 -1.83
CA LYS A 126 -14.44 -37.74 -0.89
C LYS A 126 -13.71 -36.55 -0.30
N THR A 127 -14.16 -36.09 0.87
CA THR A 127 -13.35 -35.25 1.75
C THR A 127 -11.94 -35.83 1.68
N PRO A 128 -10.89 -35.05 1.33
CA PRO A 128 -9.53 -35.56 1.43
C PRO A 128 -9.42 -36.17 2.82
N ALA A 129 -8.97 -37.42 2.93
CA ALA A 129 -8.72 -38.01 4.23
C ALA A 129 -7.72 -37.07 4.92
N ILE A 130 -8.21 -36.31 5.90
CA ILE A 130 -7.40 -35.42 6.70
C ILE A 130 -6.72 -36.35 7.69
N VAL A 131 -5.48 -36.73 7.38
CA VAL A 131 -4.61 -37.42 8.33
C VAL A 131 -3.81 -36.30 9.01
N ASP A 132 -3.88 -36.23 10.33
CA ASP A 132 -3.16 -35.25 11.17
C ASP A 132 -3.37 -33.76 10.81
N GLY A 133 -4.61 -33.39 10.46
CA GLY A 133 -5.00 -32.00 10.31
C GLY A 133 -4.58 -31.31 9.00
N ARG A 134 -4.03 -32.03 8.02
CA ARG A 134 -3.72 -31.52 6.68
C ARG A 134 -4.55 -32.21 5.58
N PRO A 135 -5.04 -31.49 4.55
CA PRO A 135 -5.64 -32.12 3.40
C PRO A 135 -4.56 -32.87 2.60
N LYS A 136 -4.72 -34.18 2.42
CA LYS A 136 -3.84 -35.00 1.56
C LYS A 136 -4.10 -34.64 0.09
N LEU A 137 -3.40 -33.64 -0.42
CA LEU A 137 -3.35 -33.32 -1.85
C LEU A 137 -2.36 -34.29 -2.49
N GLN A 138 -2.84 -35.23 -3.32
CA GLN A 138 -1.96 -36.03 -4.16
C GLN A 138 -1.33 -35.09 -5.20
N ILE A 139 -0.08 -34.72 -4.95
CA ILE A 139 0.81 -34.13 -5.96
C ILE A 139 1.53 -35.32 -6.57
N ASN A 140 1.29 -35.58 -7.86
CA ASN A 140 2.16 -36.48 -8.62
C ASN A 140 3.49 -35.75 -8.81
N GLY A 141 4.47 -36.09 -7.99
CA GLY A 141 5.82 -35.54 -8.01
C GLY A 141 6.58 -36.05 -6.79
N ASP A 142 7.44 -37.03 -7.01
CA ASP A 142 8.32 -37.63 -6.01
C ASP A 142 9.30 -36.59 -5.46
N ALA A 143 9.19 -36.28 -4.16
CA ALA A 143 10.30 -36.02 -3.24
C ALA A 143 9.74 -35.85 -1.81
N ASP A 144 10.19 -36.73 -0.93
CA ASP A 144 9.96 -36.73 0.50
C ASP A 144 10.61 -35.49 1.12
N ASP A 145 9.85 -34.59 1.74
CA ASP A 145 10.41 -33.44 2.47
C ASP A 145 9.67 -33.25 3.81
N SER A 146 9.91 -34.19 4.71
CA SER A 146 9.34 -34.25 6.05
C SER A 146 10.11 -33.42 7.10
N ASN A 147 10.80 -32.33 6.70
CA ASN A 147 11.67 -31.57 7.63
C ASN A 147 11.32 -30.10 7.89
N CYS A 148 10.18 -29.57 7.44
CA CYS A 148 9.83 -28.16 7.68
C CYS A 148 8.87 -27.91 8.86
N ILE A 149 8.97 -28.67 9.95
CA ILE A 149 8.20 -28.40 11.18
C ILE A 149 9.09 -28.59 12.41
N SER A 150 9.87 -27.57 12.80
CA SER A 150 10.27 -27.48 14.23
C SER A 150 10.71 -26.12 14.77
N ASN A 151 10.84 -25.02 14.02
CA ASN A 151 11.55 -23.85 14.58
C ASN A 151 10.69 -22.62 14.93
N TYR A 152 9.36 -22.72 14.97
CA TYR A 152 8.49 -21.54 15.09
C TYR A 152 8.04 -21.14 16.51
N LEU A 153 8.60 -21.72 17.58
CA LEU A 153 8.37 -21.25 18.95
C LEU A 153 9.49 -20.34 19.52
N GLN A 154 10.52 -19.98 18.74
CA GLN A 154 11.64 -19.15 19.20
C GLN A 154 11.66 -17.71 18.65
N LEU A 155 10.72 -17.28 17.82
CA LEU A 155 10.76 -15.96 17.17
C LEU A 155 10.15 -14.79 17.98
N ASN A 156 9.74 -15.02 19.23
CA ASN A 156 9.37 -13.95 20.17
C ASN A 156 10.49 -13.56 21.15
N THR A 157 11.74 -13.87 20.80
CA THR A 157 12.90 -13.32 21.51
C THR A 157 14.01 -13.17 20.48
N MET A 158 14.10 -11.98 19.87
CA MET A 158 15.26 -11.67 19.04
C MET A 158 16.51 -11.70 19.93
N PRO A 159 17.60 -12.37 19.54
CA PRO A 159 18.85 -12.28 20.28
C PRO A 159 19.30 -10.82 20.31
N HIS A 160 19.45 -10.29 21.53
CA HIS A 160 20.17 -9.04 21.79
C HIS A 160 21.67 -9.27 21.54
N GLU A 161 22.07 -9.38 20.27
CA GLU A 161 23.45 -9.12 19.90
C GLU A 161 23.59 -7.62 19.74
N THR A 162 24.25 -6.98 20.70
CA THR A 162 24.63 -5.58 20.65
C THR A 162 25.54 -5.38 19.43
N VAL A 163 24.99 -4.83 18.35
CA VAL A 163 25.82 -4.35 17.24
C VAL A 163 26.46 -3.05 17.71
N ASP A 164 27.77 -3.09 17.65
CA ASP A 164 28.73 -2.11 18.12
C ASP A 164 28.50 -0.72 17.49
N GLY A 165 28.59 0.32 18.33
CA GLY A 165 28.64 1.78 18.14
C GLY A 165 28.65 2.44 16.75
N SER A 166 27.91 1.94 15.76
CA SER A 166 27.86 2.53 14.42
C SER A 166 26.89 3.71 14.42
N SER A 167 27.38 4.90 14.09
CA SER A 167 26.54 6.09 14.01
C SER A 167 25.50 5.95 12.90
N ILE A 168 24.24 6.18 13.22
CA ILE A 168 23.14 6.15 12.26
C ILE A 168 23.28 7.33 11.30
N THR A 169 23.20 7.07 9.99
CA THR A 169 23.38 8.11 8.96
C THR A 169 22.37 7.99 7.83
N VAL A 170 22.10 9.12 7.16
CA VAL A 170 21.32 9.16 5.91
C VAL A 170 22.17 8.64 4.75
N THR A 171 21.63 7.71 3.97
CA THR A 171 22.31 7.13 2.79
C THR A 171 21.77 7.64 1.47
N ASP A 172 20.47 7.93 1.42
CA ASP A 172 19.81 8.34 0.18
C ASP A 172 18.68 9.32 0.49
N ILE A 173 18.57 10.34 -0.36
CA ILE A 173 17.48 11.30 -0.37
C ILE A 173 16.81 11.23 -1.74
N TYR A 174 15.49 11.07 -1.74
CA TYR A 174 14.69 11.03 -2.96
C TYR A 174 13.58 12.08 -2.93
N VAL A 175 13.47 12.79 -4.03
CA VAL A 175 12.39 13.76 -4.30
C VAL A 175 11.55 13.19 -5.44
N TYR A 176 10.23 13.28 -5.34
CA TYR A 176 9.32 12.83 -6.39
C TYR A 176 8.44 13.99 -6.83
N PRO A 177 8.92 14.85 -7.74
CA PRO A 177 8.24 16.08 -8.08
C PRO A 177 6.82 15.87 -8.58
N VAL A 178 6.65 14.93 -9.51
CA VAL A 178 5.35 14.56 -10.07
C VAL A 178 4.81 13.33 -9.35
N LYS A 179 3.59 13.43 -8.80
CA LYS A 179 2.88 12.33 -8.16
C LYS A 179 2.83 11.13 -9.10
N SER A 180 3.16 9.95 -8.56
CA SER A 180 3.18 8.69 -9.29
C SER A 180 4.24 8.56 -10.38
N CYS A 181 5.11 9.55 -10.59
CA CYS A 181 6.24 9.42 -11.52
C CYS A 181 7.51 8.93 -10.81
N GLY A 182 8.60 8.74 -11.56
CA GLY A 182 9.92 8.42 -11.04
C GLY A 182 10.42 9.44 -9.99
N GLY A 183 11.37 9.00 -9.18
CA GLY A 183 12.03 9.85 -8.18
C GLY A 183 13.42 10.26 -8.64
N MET A 184 13.86 11.46 -8.26
CA MET A 184 15.24 11.89 -8.41
C MET A 184 16.00 11.67 -7.10
N ARG A 185 17.16 11.03 -7.18
CA ARG A 185 18.11 10.92 -6.05
C ARG A 185 18.94 12.20 -5.96
N THR A 186 19.15 12.71 -4.76
CA THR A 186 19.95 13.91 -4.52
C THR A 186 20.93 13.71 -3.36
N ASP A 187 22.06 14.42 -3.43
CA ASP A 187 23.05 14.40 -2.34
C ASP A 187 22.63 15.28 -1.17
N SER A 188 21.88 16.34 -1.47
CA SER A 188 21.42 17.32 -0.50
C SER A 188 20.13 17.96 -1.01
N TRP A 189 19.18 18.26 -0.12
CA TRP A 189 17.93 18.91 -0.51
C TRP A 189 17.31 19.72 0.62
N VAL A 190 16.52 20.72 0.24
CA VAL A 190 15.84 21.62 1.17
C VAL A 190 14.53 21.00 1.63
N THR A 191 14.34 20.94 2.94
CA THR A 191 13.07 20.68 3.61
C THR A 191 12.27 21.97 3.74
N GLY A 192 10.96 21.86 3.70
CA GLY A 192 10.03 22.97 3.89
C GLY A 192 8.75 22.50 4.58
N SER A 193 7.79 23.43 4.72
CA SER A 193 6.57 23.18 5.48
C SER A 193 5.63 22.09 4.93
N LYS A 194 5.89 21.56 3.72
CA LYS A 194 5.11 20.49 3.07
C LYS A 194 5.87 19.18 2.90
N GLY A 195 7.13 19.10 3.32
CA GLY A 195 8.04 18.00 2.99
C GLY A 195 9.34 18.49 2.36
N LEU A 196 9.99 17.65 1.54
CA LEU A 196 11.07 18.11 0.68
C LEU A 196 10.53 19.14 -0.33
N LEU A 197 11.29 20.19 -0.62
CA LEU A 197 10.91 21.24 -1.57
C LEU A 197 10.56 20.61 -2.93
N TYR A 198 9.44 21.01 -3.52
CA TYR A 198 8.92 20.47 -4.79
C TYR A 198 8.48 19.00 -4.75
N ASP A 199 8.42 18.34 -3.59
CA ASP A 199 8.01 16.95 -3.49
C ASP A 199 6.49 16.78 -3.62
N ARG A 200 6.06 16.04 -4.66
CA ARG A 200 4.66 15.78 -5.03
C ARG A 200 3.86 17.07 -5.19
N GLU A 201 4.43 18.07 -5.87
CA GLU A 201 3.72 19.31 -6.19
C GLU A 201 2.99 19.26 -7.54
N TRP A 202 3.28 18.28 -8.40
CA TRP A 202 2.57 18.09 -9.67
C TRP A 202 1.82 16.76 -9.73
N MET A 203 0.78 16.70 -10.56
CA MET A 203 0.10 15.45 -10.90
C MET A 203 -0.37 15.43 -12.35
N VAL A 204 -0.31 14.25 -12.95
CA VAL A 204 -0.93 14.00 -14.26
C VAL A 204 -2.42 13.73 -14.05
N VAL A 205 -3.28 14.41 -14.80
CA VAL A 205 -4.74 14.22 -14.77
C VAL A 205 -5.27 13.79 -16.13
N THR A 206 -6.38 13.06 -16.08
CA THR A 206 -7.15 12.67 -17.27
C THR A 206 -8.10 13.80 -17.71
N PRO A 207 -8.71 13.73 -18.91
CA PRO A 207 -9.69 14.72 -19.36
C PRO A 207 -10.88 14.91 -18.40
N ALA A 208 -11.19 13.89 -17.59
CA ALA A 208 -12.22 13.95 -16.57
C ALA A 208 -11.79 14.68 -15.28
N GLY A 209 -10.61 15.31 -15.26
CA GLY A 209 -10.06 15.99 -14.08
C GLY A 209 -9.65 15.02 -12.95
N VAL A 210 -9.46 13.73 -13.27
CA VAL A 210 -9.09 12.70 -12.30
C VAL A 210 -7.59 12.44 -12.35
N GLY A 211 -6.92 12.50 -11.19
CA GLY A 211 -5.51 12.16 -11.04
C GLY A 211 -5.17 10.74 -11.47
N LEU A 212 -4.15 10.60 -12.32
CA LEU A 212 -3.59 9.34 -12.73
C LEU A 212 -2.63 8.81 -11.66
N THR A 213 -2.58 7.50 -11.47
CA THR A 213 -1.76 6.85 -10.44
C THR A 213 -1.04 5.64 -11.02
N GLN A 214 0.11 5.27 -10.46
CA GLN A 214 0.86 4.08 -10.92
C GLN A 214 0.02 2.79 -10.85
N LYS A 215 -0.95 2.70 -9.93
CA LYS A 215 -1.88 1.55 -9.87
C LYS A 215 -2.66 1.39 -11.18
N ARG A 216 -3.12 2.52 -11.73
CA ARG A 216 -3.89 2.57 -12.98
C ARG A 216 -2.98 2.49 -14.20
N ASP A 217 -1.88 3.24 -14.17
CA ASP A 217 -0.92 3.31 -15.27
C ASP A 217 0.53 3.24 -14.76
N PRO A 218 1.13 2.04 -14.72
CA PRO A 218 2.50 1.85 -14.23
C PRO A 218 3.55 2.63 -15.00
N LYS A 219 3.32 2.91 -16.29
CA LYS A 219 4.29 3.61 -17.15
C LYS A 219 4.62 5.01 -16.64
N LEU A 220 3.78 5.57 -15.76
CA LEU A 220 4.11 6.79 -15.03
C LEU A 220 5.46 6.72 -14.33
N CYS A 221 5.88 5.57 -13.79
CA CYS A 221 7.20 5.45 -13.14
C CYS A 221 8.38 5.70 -14.09
N LEU A 222 8.18 5.50 -15.40
CA LEU A 222 9.19 5.71 -16.44
C LEU A 222 9.35 7.19 -16.81
N ILE A 223 8.38 8.04 -16.46
CA ILE A 223 8.56 9.48 -16.50
C ILE A 223 9.51 9.83 -15.36
N GLN A 224 10.70 10.32 -15.70
CA GLN A 224 11.76 10.71 -14.76
C GLN A 224 11.80 12.24 -14.64
N PRO A 225 11.22 12.82 -13.56
CA PRO A 225 11.27 14.25 -13.31
C PRO A 225 12.60 14.64 -12.65
N SER A 226 13.16 15.79 -13.04
CA SER A 226 14.31 16.41 -12.38
C SER A 226 14.07 17.90 -12.18
N ILE A 227 14.30 18.39 -10.96
CA ILE A 227 14.21 19.81 -10.62
C ILE A 227 15.58 20.45 -10.75
N ASP A 228 15.68 21.51 -11.55
CA ASP A 228 16.85 22.38 -11.60
C ASP A 228 16.52 23.72 -10.95
N LEU A 229 17.04 23.92 -9.73
CA LEU A 229 16.82 25.13 -8.95
C LEU A 229 17.54 26.35 -9.54
N ASN A 230 18.62 26.15 -10.31
CA ASN A 230 19.39 27.26 -10.90
C ASN A 230 18.65 27.86 -12.08
N SER A 231 18.10 27.02 -12.96
CA SER A 231 17.29 27.47 -14.10
C SER A 231 15.82 27.72 -13.75
N GLY A 232 15.36 27.23 -12.59
CA GLY A 232 13.97 27.36 -12.18
C GLY A 232 13.03 26.49 -13.01
N LEU A 233 13.48 25.30 -13.43
CA LEU A 233 12.76 24.40 -14.32
C LEU A 233 12.54 23.02 -13.72
N LEU A 234 11.36 22.46 -13.94
CA LEU A 234 11.05 21.04 -13.87
C LEU A 234 11.28 20.42 -15.24
N ILE A 235 12.19 19.47 -15.36
CA ILE A 235 12.47 18.75 -16.61
C ILE A 235 11.88 17.34 -16.51
N LEU A 236 11.08 16.93 -17.49
CA LEU A 236 10.53 15.58 -17.59
C LEU A 236 11.25 14.82 -18.71
N ARG A 237 11.66 13.59 -18.40
CA ARG A 237 12.26 12.65 -19.35
C ARG A 237 11.42 11.38 -19.42
N PHE A 238 11.38 10.78 -20.61
CA PHE A 238 10.77 9.47 -20.84
C PHE A 238 11.64 8.73 -21.86
N PRO A 239 11.76 7.39 -21.79
CA PRO A 239 12.56 6.61 -22.74
C PRO A 239 12.21 6.96 -24.19
N GLU A 240 13.25 7.13 -25.02
CA GLU A 240 13.13 7.38 -26.47
C GLU A 240 12.37 8.67 -26.86
N MET A 241 12.16 9.60 -25.92
CA MET A 241 11.54 10.90 -26.18
C MET A 241 12.47 12.07 -25.84
N PRO A 242 12.39 13.19 -26.58
CA PRO A 242 13.08 14.42 -26.18
C PRO A 242 12.54 14.92 -24.83
N PRO A 243 13.39 15.49 -23.95
CA PRO A 243 12.93 16.05 -22.68
C PRO A 243 12.03 17.27 -22.89
N ILE A 244 11.11 17.50 -21.97
CA ILE A 244 10.30 18.72 -21.91
C ILE A 244 10.51 19.43 -20.58
N SER A 245 10.47 20.77 -20.58
CA SER A 245 10.69 21.60 -19.40
C SER A 245 9.46 22.43 -19.06
N VAL A 246 9.19 22.60 -17.77
CA VAL A 246 8.10 23.39 -17.21
C VAL A 246 8.70 24.37 -16.19
N PRO A 247 8.37 25.67 -16.24
CA PRO A 247 8.78 26.61 -15.20
C PRO A 247 8.27 26.19 -13.81
N LEU A 248 9.12 26.30 -12.78
CA LEU A 248 8.70 26.02 -11.39
C LEU A 248 7.69 27.06 -10.87
N ASP A 249 7.82 28.30 -11.34
CA ASP A 249 6.92 29.41 -11.02
C ASP A 249 5.89 29.63 -12.14
N VAL A 250 4.83 28.83 -12.13
CA VAL A 250 3.74 28.91 -13.12
C VAL A 250 2.90 30.20 -12.93
N THR A 251 3.04 30.89 -11.78
CA THR A 251 2.23 32.08 -11.45
C THR A 251 2.54 33.31 -12.30
N LYS A 252 3.73 33.37 -12.92
CA LYS A 252 4.16 34.54 -13.70
C LYS A 252 3.71 34.53 -15.16
N ASN A 253 3.27 33.39 -15.69
CA ASN A 253 3.09 33.20 -17.15
C ASN A 253 1.66 32.94 -17.62
N HIS A 254 0.66 32.87 -16.74
CA HIS A 254 -0.72 32.57 -17.16
C HIS A 254 -1.75 33.58 -16.63
N ASN A 255 -2.44 34.24 -17.57
CA ASN A 255 -3.76 34.82 -17.34
C ASN A 255 -4.73 33.67 -17.01
N ASP A 256 -5.20 33.61 -15.76
CA ASP A 256 -6.46 33.00 -15.32
C ASP A 256 -6.79 31.55 -15.72
N SER A 257 -5.81 30.64 -15.78
CA SER A 257 -6.02 29.21 -16.12
C SER A 257 -6.02 28.29 -14.89
N ARG A 258 -6.87 28.58 -13.89
CA ARG A 258 -7.06 27.70 -12.72
C ARG A 258 -7.89 26.48 -13.10
N VAL A 259 -7.42 25.28 -12.76
CA VAL A 259 -8.14 24.03 -12.98
C VAL A 259 -8.44 23.35 -11.63
N GLU A 260 -9.71 23.05 -11.38
CA GLU A 260 -10.11 22.22 -10.24
C GLU A 260 -10.00 20.75 -10.64
N THR A 261 -9.28 19.95 -9.85
CA THR A 261 -9.05 18.53 -10.11
C THR A 261 -9.42 17.68 -8.91
N SER A 262 -9.66 16.39 -9.13
CA SER A 262 -9.99 15.44 -8.06
C SER A 262 -8.90 14.39 -7.91
N LEU A 263 -8.42 14.22 -6.68
CA LEU A 263 -7.53 13.12 -6.32
C LEU A 263 -8.36 11.87 -6.05
N CYS A 264 -8.61 11.02 -7.05
CA CYS A 264 -9.26 9.74 -6.79
C CYS A 264 -8.30 8.76 -6.09
N GLN A 265 -8.26 8.79 -4.76
CA GLN A 265 -7.59 7.77 -3.95
C GLN A 265 -8.41 6.45 -3.90
N SER A 266 -9.74 6.51 -4.10
CA SER A 266 -10.65 5.36 -4.13
C SER A 266 -11.86 5.57 -5.07
N LYS A 267 -12.84 4.64 -5.07
CA LYS A 267 -14.09 4.69 -5.86
C LYS A 267 -15.13 5.70 -5.33
N VAL A 268 -14.89 6.33 -4.19
CA VAL A 268 -15.77 7.33 -3.57
C VAL A 268 -15.01 8.66 -3.52
N CYS A 269 -15.66 9.76 -3.90
CA CYS A 269 -15.11 11.11 -4.07
C CYS A 269 -13.86 11.39 -3.22
N GLY A 270 -12.71 11.53 -3.87
CA GLY A 270 -11.49 11.94 -3.19
C GLY A 270 -11.38 13.46 -3.03
N ASP A 271 -10.36 13.88 -2.27
CA ASP A 271 -10.13 15.30 -2.00
C ASP A 271 -10.00 16.09 -3.31
N ARG A 272 -10.66 17.25 -3.39
CA ARG A 272 -10.50 18.17 -4.52
C ARG A 272 -9.22 18.97 -4.32
N VAL A 273 -8.43 19.08 -5.38
CA VAL A 273 -7.19 19.86 -5.41
C VAL A 273 -7.30 20.90 -6.51
N GLN A 274 -7.05 22.15 -6.15
CA GLN A 274 -6.91 23.23 -7.11
C GLN A 274 -5.45 23.32 -7.56
N GLY A 275 -5.27 23.49 -8.85
CA GLY A 275 -3.94 23.66 -9.42
C GLY A 275 -3.93 24.42 -10.73
N TRP A 276 -2.73 24.62 -11.24
CA TRP A 276 -2.44 25.35 -12.48
C TRP A 276 -2.08 24.35 -13.57
N ASP A 277 -2.70 24.49 -14.74
CA ASP A 277 -2.32 23.72 -15.93
C ASP A 277 -0.95 24.18 -16.43
N CYS A 278 -0.04 23.23 -16.66
CA CYS A 278 1.30 23.51 -17.14
C CYS A 278 1.39 23.69 -18.66
N GLY A 279 0.27 23.66 -19.38
CA GLY A 279 0.19 24.06 -20.79
C GLY A 279 0.09 22.90 -21.79
N ASP A 280 -0.23 23.26 -23.03
CA ASP A 280 -0.56 22.30 -24.09
C ASP A 280 0.65 21.47 -24.57
N ASP A 281 1.86 22.05 -24.54
CA ASP A 281 3.08 21.33 -24.95
C ASP A 281 3.36 20.14 -24.03
N VAL A 282 3.25 20.35 -22.71
CA VAL A 282 3.41 19.30 -21.70
C VAL A 282 2.28 18.28 -21.78
N ALA A 283 1.06 18.75 -22.07
CA ALA A 283 -0.10 17.89 -22.28
C ALA A 283 0.10 16.93 -23.47
N SER A 284 0.59 17.44 -24.60
CA SER A 284 0.92 16.64 -25.78
C SER A 284 2.03 15.64 -25.47
N TRP A 285 3.12 16.10 -24.85
CA TRP A 285 4.25 15.26 -24.48
C TRP A 285 3.84 14.10 -23.56
N LEU A 286 3.01 14.37 -22.55
CA LEU A 286 2.48 13.33 -21.66
C LEU A 286 1.58 12.34 -22.39
N SER A 287 0.77 12.85 -23.33
CA SER A 287 -0.14 12.03 -24.10
C SER A 287 0.61 11.06 -25.02
N ASP A 288 1.71 11.52 -25.61
CA ASP A 288 2.60 10.71 -26.44
C ASP A 288 3.38 9.70 -25.61
N ALA A 289 3.98 10.13 -24.48
CA ALA A 289 4.76 9.27 -23.60
C ALA A 289 3.95 8.08 -23.05
N LEU A 290 2.70 8.31 -22.66
CA LEU A 290 1.84 7.28 -22.09
C LEU A 290 0.94 6.60 -23.12
N GLY A 291 0.96 7.05 -24.38
CA GLY A 291 0.09 6.55 -25.45
C GLY A 291 -1.40 6.76 -25.15
N ARG A 292 -1.75 7.86 -24.46
CA ARG A 292 -3.10 8.17 -24.00
C ARG A 292 -3.43 9.63 -24.19
N GLN A 293 -4.49 9.91 -24.94
CA GLN A 293 -4.87 11.28 -25.28
C GLN A 293 -5.51 12.05 -24.13
N GLY A 294 -5.29 13.37 -24.16
CA GLY A 294 -5.95 14.36 -23.29
C GLY A 294 -5.43 14.38 -21.85
N LEU A 295 -4.19 13.95 -21.64
CA LEU A 295 -3.54 14.10 -20.34
C LEU A 295 -3.08 15.54 -20.12
N ARG A 296 -3.14 16.00 -18.88
CA ARG A 296 -2.68 17.34 -18.47
C ARG A 296 -1.77 17.22 -17.25
N LEU A 297 -0.77 18.09 -17.15
CA LEU A 297 0.04 18.22 -15.94
C LEU A 297 -0.49 19.40 -15.12
N ILE A 298 -0.76 19.15 -13.85
CA ILE A 298 -1.34 20.16 -12.95
C ILE A 298 -0.37 20.35 -11.78
N GLN A 299 0.05 21.60 -11.56
CA GLN A 299 0.80 22.01 -10.37
C GLN A 299 -0.17 22.40 -9.25
N GLN A 300 0.00 21.85 -8.06
CA GLN A 300 -0.81 22.18 -6.90
C GLN A 300 -0.68 23.67 -6.56
N SER A 301 -1.80 24.34 -6.28
CA SER A 301 -1.77 25.74 -5.87
C SER A 301 -1.15 25.91 -4.48
N VAL A 302 -0.40 27.00 -4.29
CA VAL A 302 0.20 27.37 -2.99
C VAL A 302 -0.87 27.59 -1.91
N CYS A 303 -2.06 28.06 -2.29
CA CYS A 303 -3.20 28.27 -1.38
C CYS A 303 -3.98 26.99 -1.03
N ASP A 304 -3.62 25.83 -1.59
CA ASP A 304 -4.22 24.56 -1.20
C ASP A 304 -3.66 24.10 0.15
N SER A 305 -4.51 24.11 1.17
CA SER A 305 -4.19 23.82 2.57
C SER A 305 -4.64 22.42 2.96
N ARG A 306 -4.28 21.40 2.17
CA ARG A 306 -4.54 20.01 2.59
C ARG A 306 -3.75 19.71 3.85
N VAL A 307 -4.44 19.15 4.84
CA VAL A 307 -3.87 18.79 6.14
C VAL A 307 -3.77 17.27 6.24
N SER A 308 -2.74 16.76 6.91
CA SER A 308 -2.65 15.34 7.26
C SER A 308 -3.88 14.90 8.06
N LYS A 309 -4.60 13.88 7.60
CA LYS A 309 -5.69 13.28 8.39
C LYS A 309 -5.09 12.32 9.40
N GLY A 310 -4.34 12.85 10.36
CA GLY A 310 -3.76 12.09 11.47
C GLY A 310 -4.83 11.46 12.36
N LYS A 311 -4.59 10.25 12.86
CA LYS A 311 -5.53 9.46 13.68
C LYS A 311 -5.63 9.89 15.15
N ASN A 312 -4.99 10.97 15.57
CA ASN A 312 -5.05 11.46 16.95
C ASN A 312 -5.78 12.79 17.06
N LYS A 313 -7.12 12.74 17.08
CA LYS A 313 -7.91 13.76 17.79
C LYS A 313 -7.76 13.51 19.30
N LEU A 314 -6.59 13.79 19.85
CA LEU A 314 -6.42 13.89 21.30
C LEU A 314 -6.22 15.36 21.64
N THR A 315 -7.26 15.90 22.26
CA THR A 315 -7.32 17.16 23.03
C THR A 315 -6.71 18.39 22.37
N ALA A 316 -7.61 19.23 21.85
CA ALA A 316 -7.34 20.63 21.53
C ALA A 316 -6.81 21.35 22.78
N GLN A 317 -5.48 21.41 22.95
CA GLN A 317 -4.87 22.33 23.89
C GLN A 317 -3.44 22.79 23.56
N ASP A 318 -2.77 22.25 22.54
CA ASP A 318 -1.51 22.81 22.05
C ASP A 318 -1.64 23.37 20.63
N SER A 319 -1.36 24.66 20.50
CA SER A 319 -1.40 25.47 19.29
C SER A 319 -0.22 25.19 18.35
N ASN A 320 0.00 23.93 17.99
CA ASN A 320 0.91 23.57 16.91
C ASN A 320 0.11 23.34 15.62
N ALA A 321 0.34 24.22 14.64
CA ALA A 321 -0.29 24.17 13.33
C ALA A 321 -0.11 22.77 12.70
N GLU A 322 -1.22 22.16 12.31
CA GLU A 322 -1.24 20.85 11.66
C GLU A 322 -0.37 20.87 10.38
N PRO A 323 0.39 19.80 10.08
CA PRO A 323 1.28 19.77 8.93
C PRO A 323 0.49 19.85 7.62
N VAL A 324 0.80 20.87 6.82
CA VAL A 324 0.26 21.03 5.47
C VAL A 324 0.93 20.00 4.57
N LEU A 325 0.14 19.28 3.78
CA LEU A 325 0.62 18.27 2.84
C LEU A 325 0.57 18.79 1.40
N SER A 326 1.60 18.46 0.61
CA SER A 326 1.55 18.53 -0.85
C SER A 326 0.58 17.46 -1.41
N LEU A 327 0.68 17.06 -2.69
CA LEU A 327 -0.11 15.94 -3.25
C LEU A 327 0.25 14.56 -2.66
N SER A 328 1.09 14.52 -1.62
CA SER A 328 1.35 13.36 -0.78
C SER A 328 0.07 12.74 -0.22
N ASN A 329 0.12 11.43 0.05
CA ASN A 329 -1.06 10.67 0.47
C ASN A 329 -1.36 10.83 1.96
N GLU A 330 -0.35 10.66 2.81
CA GLU A 330 -0.55 10.50 4.27
C GLU A 330 0.39 11.37 5.12
N ALA A 331 1.66 11.56 4.74
CA ALA A 331 2.63 12.34 5.51
C ALA A 331 3.60 13.14 4.62
N GLN A 332 4.36 14.05 5.25
CA GLN A 332 5.34 14.91 4.59
C GLN A 332 6.56 14.14 4.08
N PHE A 333 7.02 13.15 4.86
CA PHE A 333 8.14 12.30 4.48
C PHE A 333 7.83 10.84 4.75
N LEU A 334 8.50 9.96 4.00
CA LEU A 334 8.56 8.54 4.28
C LEU A 334 10.02 8.13 4.49
N LEU A 335 10.31 7.56 5.65
CA LEU A 335 11.61 7.02 6.03
C LEU A 335 11.62 5.50 5.87
N VAL A 336 12.73 4.97 5.35
CA VAL A 336 12.99 3.54 5.29
C VAL A 336 14.40 3.26 5.81
N ASN A 337 14.54 2.23 6.62
CA ASN A 337 15.84 1.71 7.04
C ASN A 337 16.35 0.70 6.00
N ARG A 338 17.60 0.89 5.55
CA ARG A 338 18.26 0.00 4.59
C ARG A 338 18.33 -1.43 5.10
N SER A 339 18.62 -1.63 6.39
CA SER A 339 18.64 -2.97 7.02
C SER A 339 17.27 -3.67 6.96
N SER A 340 16.17 -2.91 7.10
CA SER A 340 14.80 -3.46 6.94
C SER A 340 14.53 -3.91 5.52
N VAL A 341 15.07 -3.22 4.51
CA VAL A 341 14.94 -3.60 3.10
C VAL A 341 15.78 -4.83 2.77
N GLU A 342 17.01 -4.89 3.29
CA GLU A 342 17.89 -6.06 3.14
C GLU A 342 17.27 -7.29 3.82
N TRP A 343 16.74 -7.13 5.03
CA TRP A 343 16.00 -8.19 5.71
C TRP A 343 14.84 -8.69 4.84
N LEU A 344 14.03 -7.79 4.26
CA LEU A 344 12.91 -8.17 3.41
C LEU A 344 13.40 -8.87 2.13
N SER A 345 14.47 -8.36 1.52
CA SER A 345 15.10 -8.94 0.34
C SER A 345 15.54 -10.39 0.57
N ASN A 346 16.01 -10.70 1.77
CA ASN A 346 16.38 -12.06 2.18
C ASN A 346 15.17 -12.98 2.38
N GLN A 347 13.99 -12.44 2.68
CA GLN A 347 12.74 -13.22 2.76
C GLN A 347 12.11 -13.51 1.39
N LEU A 348 12.52 -12.80 0.34
CA LEU A 348 12.03 -13.05 -1.01
C LEU A 348 12.62 -14.36 -1.54
N ASP A 349 11.74 -15.33 -1.80
CA ASP A 349 12.08 -16.63 -2.39
C ASP A 349 12.86 -16.44 -3.70
N LYS A 350 14.07 -17.01 -3.79
CA LYS A 350 14.96 -16.81 -4.94
C LYS A 350 14.41 -17.45 -6.22
N ASP A 351 13.65 -18.53 -6.10
CA ASP A 351 13.24 -19.34 -7.26
C ASP A 351 11.85 -18.95 -7.79
N GLN A 352 11.07 -18.17 -7.02
CA GLN A 352 9.70 -17.75 -7.37
C GLN A 352 9.47 -16.22 -7.33
N CYS A 353 10.47 -15.41 -6.97
CA CYS A 353 10.34 -13.95 -6.91
C CYS A 353 10.32 -13.36 -8.32
N ASP A 354 9.21 -12.68 -8.64
CA ASP A 354 9.05 -11.86 -9.85
C ASP A 354 9.62 -10.45 -9.66
N CYS A 355 10.51 -10.28 -8.69
CA CYS A 355 11.05 -9.02 -8.23
C CYS A 355 12.57 -8.92 -8.39
N ASN A 356 13.07 -7.81 -8.92
CA ASN A 356 14.49 -7.52 -8.82
C ASN A 356 14.82 -7.04 -7.39
N LYS A 357 15.71 -7.76 -6.69
CA LYS A 357 16.15 -7.44 -5.33
C LYS A 357 16.95 -6.15 -5.26
N GLU A 358 17.67 -5.80 -6.32
CA GLU A 358 18.50 -4.58 -6.39
C GLU A 358 17.65 -3.32 -6.45
N THR A 359 16.49 -3.37 -7.13
CA THR A 359 15.56 -2.23 -7.28
C THR A 359 14.52 -2.15 -6.16
N LEU A 360 14.61 -3.02 -5.15
CA LEU A 360 13.58 -3.18 -4.11
C LEU A 360 13.37 -1.90 -3.28
N LEU A 361 14.46 -1.16 -3.00
CA LEU A 361 14.41 0.08 -2.21
C LEU A 361 13.54 1.15 -2.89
N GLU A 362 13.73 1.36 -4.20
CA GLU A 362 13.04 2.39 -4.98
C GLU A 362 11.52 2.16 -5.05
N ARG A 363 11.08 0.91 -4.97
CA ARG A 363 9.66 0.52 -4.95
C ARG A 363 8.90 1.06 -3.74
N PHE A 364 9.59 1.30 -2.62
CA PHE A 364 8.97 1.87 -1.41
C PHE A 364 8.71 3.37 -1.54
N ARG A 365 9.37 4.03 -2.48
CA ARG A 365 9.20 5.46 -2.77
C ARG A 365 9.40 6.35 -1.52
N SER A 366 10.34 5.96 -0.66
CA SER A 366 10.74 6.74 0.52
C SER A 366 11.45 8.02 0.10
N ASN A 367 11.35 9.04 0.94
CA ASN A 367 12.10 10.28 0.78
C ASN A 367 13.48 10.19 1.41
N LEU A 368 13.56 9.50 2.56
CA LEU A 368 14.78 9.38 3.35
C LEU A 368 15.10 7.90 3.54
N VAL A 369 16.37 7.54 3.34
CA VAL A 369 16.89 6.20 3.63
C VAL A 369 18.02 6.34 4.64
N ILE A 370 17.98 5.53 5.69
CA ILE A 370 19.00 5.52 6.76
C ILE A 370 19.65 4.14 6.88
N GLN A 371 20.85 4.13 7.48
CA GLN A 371 21.58 2.93 7.82
C GLN A 371 22.16 3.03 9.24
N GLY A 372 22.68 1.91 9.76
CA GLY A 372 23.27 1.84 11.11
C GLY A 372 22.29 1.37 12.19
N LEU A 373 21.14 0.81 11.77
CA LEU A 373 20.14 0.23 12.66
C LEU A 373 19.91 -1.23 12.35
N LYS A 374 19.41 -1.98 13.32
CA LYS A 374 18.86 -3.30 13.04
C LYS A 374 17.52 -3.15 12.29
N PRO A 375 17.10 -4.18 11.54
CA PRO A 375 15.81 -4.17 10.86
C PRO A 375 14.67 -3.80 11.81
N PHE A 376 13.85 -2.84 11.39
CA PHE A 376 12.63 -2.35 12.03
C PHE A 376 12.79 -1.52 13.31
N GLU A 377 14.00 -1.25 13.79
CA GLU A 377 14.23 -0.38 14.95
C GLU A 377 13.72 1.06 14.72
N GLU A 378 13.63 1.50 13.46
CA GLU A 378 13.07 2.80 13.10
C GLU A 378 11.60 2.98 13.53
N ASN A 379 10.87 1.89 13.78
CA ASN A 379 9.46 1.95 14.18
C ASN A 379 9.26 2.37 15.65
N GLU A 380 10.29 2.27 16.48
CA GLU A 380 10.20 2.56 17.92
C GLU A 380 10.40 4.06 18.22
N TRP A 381 10.89 4.82 17.26
CA TRP A 381 11.23 6.21 17.45
C TRP A 381 10.00 7.10 17.49
N ALA A 382 9.91 7.95 18.51
CA ALA A 382 8.90 9.00 18.60
C ALA A 382 9.43 10.32 18.01
N HIS A 383 10.63 10.74 18.41
CA HIS A 383 11.27 11.97 17.97
C HIS A 383 12.75 11.71 17.70
N PHE A 384 13.28 12.35 16.65
CA PHE A 384 14.70 12.29 16.32
C PHE A 384 15.09 13.50 15.49
N GLN A 385 16.39 13.66 15.26
CA GLN A 385 16.96 14.75 14.51
C GLN A 385 17.92 14.23 13.45
N ILE A 386 17.83 14.77 12.24
CA ILE A 386 18.77 14.54 11.14
C ILE A 386 19.42 15.88 10.80
N GLY A 387 20.74 15.99 10.99
CA GLY A 387 21.41 17.27 10.86
C GLY A 387 20.80 18.31 11.80
N GLU A 388 20.19 19.37 11.27
CA GLU A 388 19.48 20.40 12.05
C GLU A 388 17.95 20.19 12.10
N VAL A 389 17.42 19.23 11.34
CA VAL A 389 15.98 19.04 11.16
C VAL A 389 15.44 18.07 12.19
N LYS A 390 14.44 18.51 12.96
CA LYS A 390 13.75 17.67 13.96
C LYS A 390 12.50 17.03 13.34
N PHE A 391 12.38 15.72 13.51
CA PHE A 391 11.29 14.92 13.01
C PHE A 391 10.46 14.31 14.14
N GLN A 392 9.17 14.16 13.88
CA GLN A 392 8.25 13.36 14.67
C GLN A 392 7.78 12.18 13.83
N SER A 393 7.76 10.99 14.44
CA SER A 393 7.21 9.79 13.83
C SER A 393 5.68 9.79 13.93
N GLU A 394 5.01 9.57 12.79
CA GLU A 394 3.55 9.44 12.69
C GLU A 394 3.11 7.97 12.63
N GLY A 395 4.06 7.04 12.72
CA GLY A 395 3.83 5.60 12.71
C GLY A 395 4.07 4.92 11.37
N SER A 396 3.82 3.61 11.31
CA SER A 396 4.17 2.79 10.14
C SER A 396 3.30 3.02 8.92
N CYS A 397 3.94 3.04 7.75
CA CYS A 397 3.30 3.21 6.45
C CYS A 397 2.63 1.91 5.97
N THR A 398 1.33 1.97 5.64
CA THR A 398 0.62 0.85 5.03
C THR A 398 0.92 0.80 3.53
N ARG A 399 1.57 -0.26 3.08
CA ARG A 399 1.93 -0.47 1.68
C ARG A 399 0.75 -0.97 0.87
N CYS A 400 0.65 -0.43 -0.34
CA CYS A 400 -0.31 -0.83 -1.35
C CYS A 400 0.40 -1.34 -2.60
N GLN A 401 -0.36 -1.79 -3.61
CA GLN A 401 0.15 -2.37 -4.86
C GLN A 401 1.18 -1.53 -5.64
N ILE A 402 1.37 -0.25 -5.29
CA ILE A 402 2.42 0.58 -5.89
C ILE A 402 3.82 -0.01 -5.64
N VAL A 403 4.05 -0.69 -4.51
CA VAL A 403 5.36 -1.34 -4.26
C VAL A 403 5.62 -2.51 -5.20
N CYS A 404 4.59 -3.04 -5.85
CA CYS A 404 4.71 -4.11 -6.83
C CYS A 404 4.91 -3.59 -8.25
N ILE A 405 5.37 -2.36 -8.43
CA ILE A 405 5.68 -1.81 -9.74
C ILE A 405 7.18 -1.61 -9.80
N ASP A 406 7.83 -2.24 -10.77
CA ASP A 406 9.24 -2.02 -11.02
C ASP A 406 9.43 -0.57 -11.50
N GLN A 407 10.23 0.21 -10.78
CA GLN A 407 10.38 1.63 -11.11
C GLN A 407 11.26 1.85 -12.36
N THR A 408 12.02 0.84 -12.79
CA THR A 408 12.87 0.88 -13.98
C THR A 408 12.12 0.38 -15.21
N THR A 409 11.34 -0.69 -15.10
CA THR A 409 10.65 -1.31 -16.27
C THR A 409 9.18 -0.92 -16.38
N GLY A 410 8.54 -0.50 -15.29
CA GLY A 410 7.09 -0.27 -15.22
C GLY A 410 6.27 -1.55 -15.18
N GLU A 411 6.90 -2.72 -15.07
CA GLU A 411 6.19 -3.99 -14.98
C GLU A 411 5.54 -4.18 -13.60
N LYS A 412 4.35 -4.78 -13.61
CA LYS A 412 3.61 -5.14 -12.39
C LYS A 412 4.04 -6.53 -11.94
N THR A 413 4.45 -6.60 -10.69
CA THR A 413 4.85 -7.82 -9.98
C THR A 413 3.84 -8.14 -8.87
N ARG A 414 4.01 -9.26 -8.18
CA ARG A 414 3.29 -9.59 -6.94
C ARG A 414 4.10 -9.20 -5.71
N GLU A 415 5.41 -9.32 -5.81
CA GLU A 415 6.35 -8.94 -4.76
C GLU A 415 6.66 -7.44 -4.76
N PRO A 416 7.06 -6.85 -3.62
CA PRO A 416 7.28 -7.49 -2.31
C PRO A 416 6.02 -7.61 -1.43
N LEU A 417 4.86 -7.17 -1.93
CA LEU A 417 3.65 -7.07 -1.11
C LEU A 417 3.11 -8.45 -0.70
N ARG A 418 3.32 -9.48 -1.53
CA ARG A 418 2.97 -10.86 -1.19
C ARG A 418 3.74 -11.34 0.04
N THR A 419 5.06 -11.18 0.03
CA THR A 419 5.93 -11.56 1.15
C THR A 419 5.63 -10.74 2.40
N LEU A 420 5.45 -9.43 2.27
CA LEU A 420 5.02 -8.57 3.39
C LEU A 420 3.68 -9.02 3.99
N ALA A 421 2.70 -9.35 3.15
CA ALA A 421 1.40 -9.82 3.62
C ALA A 421 1.50 -11.18 4.32
N ALA A 422 2.36 -12.08 3.85
CA ALA A 422 2.56 -13.39 4.49
C ALA A 422 3.21 -13.23 5.87
N ILE A 423 4.30 -12.46 5.97
CA ILE A 423 5.05 -12.31 7.22
C ILE A 423 4.26 -11.54 8.26
N PHE A 424 3.58 -10.46 7.85
CA PHE A 424 2.84 -9.60 8.77
C PHE A 424 1.34 -9.96 8.87
N HIS A 425 0.96 -11.19 8.50
CA HIS A 425 -0.41 -11.72 8.65
C HIS A 425 -1.49 -10.79 8.08
N GLY A 426 -1.30 -10.36 6.83
CA GLY A 426 -2.17 -9.46 6.10
C GLY A 426 -1.93 -7.97 6.37
N LYS A 427 -1.14 -7.60 7.38
CA LYS A 427 -0.78 -6.20 7.67
C LYS A 427 0.45 -5.77 6.88
N THR A 428 0.27 -5.26 5.68
CA THR A 428 1.38 -4.84 4.80
C THR A 428 2.02 -3.52 5.24
N ARG A 429 2.70 -3.47 6.40
CA ARG A 429 3.36 -2.26 6.91
C ARG A 429 4.85 -2.25 6.59
N PHE A 430 5.38 -1.15 6.06
CA PHE A 430 6.81 -0.99 5.80
C PHE A 430 7.19 0.49 5.65
N GLY A 431 8.24 0.93 6.33
CA GLY A 431 8.64 2.34 6.43
C GLY A 431 7.81 3.13 7.44
N VAL A 432 8.31 4.32 7.79
CA VAL A 432 7.78 5.18 8.86
C VAL A 432 7.43 6.54 8.27
N TYR A 433 6.21 7.00 8.55
CA TYR A 433 5.78 8.35 8.19
C TYR A 433 6.37 9.37 9.15
N LEU A 434 6.83 10.50 8.62
CA LEU A 434 7.38 11.58 9.42
C LEU A 434 6.72 12.92 9.10
N SER A 435 6.66 13.77 10.12
CA SER A 435 6.47 15.21 10.00
C SER A 435 7.65 15.98 10.55
N GLN A 436 7.89 17.15 9.96
CA GLN A 436 8.92 18.08 10.41
C GLN A 436 8.36 18.94 11.56
N VAL A 437 9.10 18.98 12.67
CA VAL A 437 8.76 19.78 13.86
C VAL A 437 9.45 21.15 13.83
N SER A 438 10.64 21.22 13.22
CA SER A 438 11.39 22.48 13.11
C SER A 438 10.73 23.46 12.14
N LYS A 439 10.66 24.74 12.51
CA LYS A 439 10.13 25.80 11.66
C LYS A 439 11.21 26.31 10.71
N GLY A 440 10.86 26.47 9.43
CA GLY A 440 11.71 27.07 8.41
C GLY A 440 12.31 26.05 7.43
N ASN A 441 12.92 26.58 6.37
CA ASN A 441 13.57 25.76 5.36
C ASN A 441 14.96 25.37 5.84
N MET A 442 15.25 24.08 5.88
CA MET A 442 16.51 23.53 6.36
C MET A 442 17.05 22.52 5.36
N ASN A 443 18.36 22.36 5.29
CA ASN A 443 18.98 21.44 4.35
C ASN A 443 19.25 20.09 5.02
N ILE A 444 19.02 18.99 4.30
CA ILE A 444 19.42 17.64 4.70
C ILE A 444 20.34 17.08 3.63
N SER A 445 21.43 16.44 4.05
CA SER A 445 22.42 15.86 3.15
C SER A 445 22.65 14.38 3.45
N ILE A 446 23.05 13.63 2.42
CA ILE A 446 23.59 12.28 2.59
C ILE A 446 24.80 12.35 3.52
N GLY A 447 24.89 11.43 4.47
CA GLY A 447 25.91 11.40 5.51
C GLY A 447 25.53 12.12 6.81
N ASP A 448 24.43 12.89 6.83
CA ASP A 448 23.95 13.51 8.06
C ASP A 448 23.66 12.45 9.13
N LYS A 449 24.12 12.72 10.35
CA LYS A 449 23.91 11.84 11.50
C LYS A 449 22.47 11.95 12.00
N VAL A 450 21.93 10.81 12.40
CA VAL A 450 20.61 10.71 13.03
C VAL A 450 20.80 10.57 14.54
N ASN A 451 20.25 11.53 15.29
CA ASN A 451 20.28 11.54 16.75
C ASN A 451 18.86 11.32 17.28
N ILE A 452 18.66 10.27 18.06
CA ILE A 452 17.39 10.00 18.74
C ILE A 452 17.26 10.99 19.91
N LEU A 453 16.08 11.60 20.07
CA LEU A 453 15.82 12.68 21.04
C LEU A 453 15.11 12.19 22.31
#